data_AF-A0A6L3XRU9-F1
#
_entry.id   AF-A0A6L3XRU9-F1
#
_cell.length_a   1.000
_cell.length_b   1.000
_cell.length_c   1.000
_cell.angle_alpha   90.00
_cell.angle_beta   90.00
_cell.angle_gamma   90.00
#
_symmetry.space_group_name_H-M   'P 1'
#
loop_
_entity.id
_entity.type
_entity.pdbx_description
1 polymer ?
#
loop_
_entity_poly.entity_id
_entity_poly.type
_entity_poly.pdbx_seq_one_letter_code
_entity_poly.pdbx_strand_id
1 'polypeptide(L)'
;KGLGTPVGSLLVGSADYIRRTNRWRKMTGGGMRQAGILAAAGLYALKNNVSRLKDDHDNAAWMAAQLREIGADVMRHDTNMLFVRVGDEHAAALGDFMKARGVLINASPVVRLVMHLDVNREQLTEVVEHWQAFLQR
;
A
#
# COMPACT_ATOMS: atom_id res chain seq x y z
N LYS A 1 -3.84 -6.04 2.90
CA LYS A 1 -3.40 -5.33 1.66
C LYS A 1 -4.60 -4.59 1.07
N GLY A 2 -4.66 -4.30 -0.24
CA GLY A 2 -5.73 -3.47 -0.84
C GLY A 2 -7.17 -3.95 -0.63
N LEU A 3 -7.38 -5.24 -0.35
CA LEU A 3 -8.70 -5.78 0.00
C LEU A 3 -9.21 -5.38 1.40
N GLY A 4 -8.38 -4.81 2.27
CA GLY A 4 -8.82 -4.28 3.57
C GLY A 4 -9.07 -5.31 4.68
N THR A 5 -8.65 -6.57 4.49
CA THR A 5 -8.78 -7.59 5.53
C THR A 5 -7.75 -7.39 6.65
N PRO A 6 -8.11 -7.60 7.93
CA PRO A 6 -7.18 -7.43 9.06
C PRO A 6 -6.07 -8.49 9.08
N VAL A 7 -6.39 -9.74 8.77
CA VAL A 7 -5.44 -10.87 8.70
C VAL A 7 -5.90 -11.84 7.61
N GLY A 8 -4.96 -12.44 6.89
CA GLY A 8 -5.24 -13.60 6.05
C GLY A 8 -4.55 -13.57 4.69
N SER A 9 -4.42 -14.75 4.11
CA SER A 9 -4.03 -15.00 2.72
C SER A 9 -4.61 -16.36 2.32
N LEU A 10 -4.84 -16.58 1.02
CA LEU A 10 -5.37 -17.83 0.50
C LEU A 10 -4.35 -18.48 -0.44
N LEU A 11 -4.15 -19.78 -0.27
CA LEU A 11 -3.47 -20.63 -1.24
C LEU A 11 -4.51 -21.49 -1.94
N VAL A 12 -4.52 -21.45 -3.27
CA VAL A 12 -5.50 -22.15 -4.12
C VAL A 12 -4.75 -23.05 -5.10
N GLY A 13 -5.28 -24.25 -5.36
CA GLY A 13 -4.69 -25.24 -6.26
C GLY A 13 -5.51 -26.52 -6.29
N SER A 14 -4.96 -27.60 -6.84
CA SER A 14 -5.64 -28.90 -6.91
C SER A 14 -5.88 -29.49 -5.52
N ALA A 15 -6.87 -30.40 -5.40
CA ALA A 15 -7.17 -31.07 -4.14
C ALA A 15 -5.93 -31.76 -3.54
N ASP A 16 -5.15 -32.46 -4.37
CA ASP A 16 -3.93 -33.16 -3.96
C ASP A 16 -2.87 -32.21 -3.43
N TYR A 17 -2.72 -31.05 -4.07
CA TYR A 17 -1.80 -30.00 -3.64
C TYR A 17 -2.22 -29.38 -2.30
N ILE A 18 -3.51 -29.09 -2.13
CA ILE A 18 -4.05 -28.52 -0.88
C ILE A 18 -3.98 -29.53 0.27
N ARG A 19 -4.20 -30.84 0.02
CA ARG A 19 -4.01 -31.88 1.06
C ARG A 19 -2.59 -31.88 1.63
N ARG A 20 -1.56 -31.81 0.77
CA ARG A 20 -0.16 -31.71 1.21
C ARG A 20 0.10 -30.40 1.96
N THR A 21 -0.42 -29.29 1.44
CA THR A 21 -0.20 -27.97 2.05
C THR A 21 -0.86 -27.84 3.42
N ASN A 22 -2.01 -28.49 3.67
CA ASN A 22 -2.62 -28.49 5.01
C ASN A 22 -1.73 -29.10 6.09
N ARG A 23 -0.94 -30.13 5.74
CA ARG A 23 0.08 -30.70 6.65
C ARG A 23 1.16 -29.67 6.97
N TRP A 24 1.68 -28.99 5.94
CA TRP A 24 2.69 -27.94 6.12
C TRP A 24 2.15 -26.75 6.92
N ARG A 25 0.92 -26.31 6.65
CA ARG A 25 0.23 -25.27 7.42
C ARG A 25 0.16 -25.64 8.90
N LYS A 26 -0.07 -26.91 9.23
CA LYS A 26 -0.07 -27.36 10.64
C LYS A 26 1.35 -27.34 11.23
N MET A 27 2.34 -27.83 10.49
CA MET A 27 3.74 -27.88 10.92
C MET A 27 4.35 -26.50 11.16
N THR A 28 4.05 -25.52 10.29
CA THR A 28 4.51 -24.14 10.42
C THR A 28 3.67 -23.31 11.40
N GLY A 29 2.68 -23.91 12.08
CA GLY A 29 1.86 -23.23 13.08
C GLY A 29 0.67 -22.43 12.56
N GLY A 30 0.40 -22.42 11.25
CA GLY A 30 -0.76 -21.73 10.65
C GLY A 30 -2.12 -22.40 10.86
N GLY A 31 -2.18 -23.54 11.58
CA GLY A 31 -3.40 -24.29 11.89
C GLY A 31 -4.22 -23.66 13.03
N MET A 32 -4.81 -22.49 12.77
CA MET A 32 -5.65 -21.74 13.73
C MET A 32 -6.98 -22.45 14.03
N ARG A 33 -7.58 -22.14 15.18
CA ARG A 33 -8.87 -22.70 15.61
C ARG A 33 -10.05 -21.87 15.10
N GLN A 34 -10.55 -20.91 15.89
CA GLN A 34 -11.71 -20.06 15.56
C GLN A 34 -11.38 -18.98 14.52
N ALA A 35 -10.76 -19.35 13.40
CA ALA A 35 -10.36 -18.45 12.31
C ALA A 35 -11.55 -17.94 11.46
N GLY A 36 -12.77 -18.40 11.74
CA GLY A 36 -13.99 -18.00 11.03
C GLY A 36 -14.24 -16.49 11.05
N ILE A 37 -13.87 -15.81 12.15
CA ILE A 37 -13.98 -14.34 12.26
C ILE A 37 -13.09 -13.65 11.21
N LEU A 38 -11.84 -14.12 11.05
CA LEU A 38 -10.92 -13.57 10.04
C LEU A 38 -11.37 -13.93 8.62
N ALA A 39 -11.85 -15.15 8.42
CA ALA A 39 -12.36 -15.61 7.13
C ALA A 39 -13.60 -14.83 6.67
N ALA A 40 -14.48 -14.42 7.61
CA ALA A 40 -15.64 -13.60 7.30
C ALA A 40 -15.25 -12.24 6.70
N ALA A 41 -14.22 -11.58 7.25
CA ALA A 41 -13.66 -10.36 6.67
C ALA A 41 -13.10 -10.61 5.26
N GLY A 42 -12.43 -11.75 5.04
CA GLY A 42 -11.96 -12.17 3.72
C GLY A 42 -13.08 -12.35 2.70
N LEU A 43 -14.18 -13.00 3.09
CA LEU A 43 -15.33 -13.22 2.23
C LEU A 43 -16.03 -11.91 1.87
N TYR A 44 -16.18 -10.99 2.83
CA TYR A 44 -16.70 -9.65 2.57
C TYR A 44 -15.81 -8.91 1.57
N ALA A 45 -14.49 -8.91 1.80
CA ALA A 45 -13.55 -8.19 0.97
C ALA A 45 -13.52 -8.69 -0.49
N LEU A 46 -13.58 -10.00 -0.70
CA LEU A 46 -13.64 -10.58 -2.05
C LEU A 46 -14.91 -10.21 -2.81
N LYS A 47 -16.03 -9.98 -2.12
CA LYS A 47 -17.31 -9.62 -2.74
C LYS A 47 -17.47 -8.13 -3.00
N ASN A 48 -16.92 -7.29 -2.13
CA ASN A 48 -17.22 -5.85 -2.13
C ASN A 48 -16.02 -4.97 -2.48
N ASN A 49 -14.78 -5.41 -2.21
CA ASN A 49 -13.61 -4.54 -2.25
C ASN A 49 -12.74 -4.71 -3.51
N VAL A 50 -13.09 -5.60 -4.43
CA VAL A 50 -12.29 -5.86 -5.65
C VAL A 50 -12.41 -4.70 -6.65
N SER A 51 -13.63 -4.28 -6.99
CA SER A 51 -13.84 -3.24 -8.01
C SER A 51 -13.23 -1.90 -7.64
N ARG A 52 -13.26 -1.53 -6.35
CA ARG A 52 -12.67 -0.28 -5.82
C ARG A 52 -11.15 -0.22 -5.88
N LEU A 53 -10.45 -1.33 -6.19
CA LEU A 53 -9.01 -1.27 -6.41
C LEU A 53 -8.65 -0.33 -7.56
N LYS A 54 -9.59 -0.11 -8.49
CA LYS A 54 -9.46 0.91 -9.53
C LYS A 54 -9.25 2.31 -8.94
N ASP A 55 -9.94 2.65 -7.85
CA ASP A 55 -9.81 3.97 -7.20
C ASP A 55 -8.39 4.15 -6.65
N ASP A 56 -7.81 3.10 -6.06
CA ASP A 56 -6.43 3.11 -5.58
C ASP A 56 -5.45 3.31 -6.76
N HIS A 57 -5.75 2.75 -7.94
CA HIS A 57 -4.93 2.92 -9.14
C HIS A 57 -5.03 4.32 -9.72
N ASP A 58 -6.26 4.86 -9.84
CA ASP A 58 -6.49 6.22 -10.29
C ASP A 58 -5.87 7.24 -9.29
N ASN A 59 -5.86 6.90 -8.00
CA ASN A 59 -5.22 7.69 -6.96
C ASN A 59 -3.70 7.76 -7.14
N ALA A 60 -3.06 6.62 -7.34
CA ALA A 60 -1.63 6.54 -7.56
C ALA A 60 -1.19 7.22 -8.87
N ALA A 61 -1.98 7.09 -9.94
CA ALA A 61 -1.70 7.72 -11.23
C ALA A 61 -1.75 9.26 -11.13
N TRP A 62 -2.80 9.78 -10.49
CA TRP A 62 -2.93 11.21 -10.22
C TRP A 62 -1.81 11.73 -9.32
N MET A 63 -1.46 11.01 -8.25
CA MET A 63 -0.37 11.41 -7.35
C MET A 63 0.95 11.50 -8.10
N ALA A 64 1.22 10.54 -8.97
CA ALA A 64 2.40 10.54 -9.82
C ALA A 64 2.45 11.76 -10.75
N ALA A 65 1.31 12.18 -11.31
CA ALA A 65 1.23 13.39 -12.12
C ALA A 65 1.51 14.65 -11.29
N GLN A 66 0.83 14.80 -10.15
CA GLN A 66 0.99 15.96 -9.26
C GLN A 66 2.42 16.10 -8.71
N LEU A 67 3.05 15.00 -8.29
CA LEU A 67 4.43 15.01 -7.83
C LEU A 67 5.41 15.42 -8.95
N ARG A 68 5.17 15.02 -10.19
CA ARG A 68 6.00 15.46 -11.33
C ARG A 68 5.82 16.96 -11.61
N GLU A 69 4.60 17.47 -11.53
CA GLU A 69 4.31 18.89 -11.75
C GLU A 69 5.04 19.79 -10.75
N ILE A 70 5.21 19.35 -9.50
CA ILE A 70 5.97 20.09 -8.47
C ILE A 70 7.48 19.79 -8.49
N GLY A 71 7.98 19.02 -9.45
CA GLY A 71 9.41 18.79 -9.67
C GLY A 71 10.03 17.56 -8.99
N ALA A 72 9.23 16.65 -8.42
CA ALA A 72 9.76 15.39 -7.88
C ALA A 72 10.11 14.38 -9.00
N ASP A 73 11.20 13.63 -8.83
CA ASP A 73 11.62 12.57 -9.76
C ASP A 73 10.79 11.29 -9.54
N VAL A 74 9.58 11.26 -10.12
CA VAL A 74 8.72 10.07 -10.10
C VAL A 74 9.18 9.05 -11.15
N MET A 75 9.95 8.06 -10.68
CA MET A 75 10.59 7.03 -11.50
C MET A 75 9.60 6.13 -12.25
N ARG A 76 8.56 5.66 -11.57
CA ARG A 76 7.53 4.79 -12.16
C ARG A 76 6.26 4.79 -11.32
N HIS A 77 5.16 4.37 -11.95
CA HIS A 77 3.87 4.16 -11.32
C HIS A 77 3.23 2.90 -11.94
N ASP A 78 2.83 1.97 -11.09
CA ASP A 78 2.19 0.71 -11.47
C ASP A 78 1.07 0.40 -10.47
N THR A 79 -0.14 0.17 -10.97
CA THR A 79 -1.34 -0.11 -10.16
C THR A 79 -1.56 0.90 -9.03
N ASN A 80 -1.43 0.51 -7.77
CA ASN A 80 -1.62 1.39 -6.61
C ASN A 80 -0.30 1.91 -6.01
N MET A 81 0.81 1.79 -6.73
CA MET A 81 2.14 2.16 -6.23
C MET A 81 2.83 3.15 -7.14
N LEU A 82 3.57 4.08 -6.54
CA LEU A 82 4.54 4.91 -7.26
C LEU A 82 5.85 4.97 -6.49
N PHE A 83 6.93 5.21 -7.23
CA PHE A 83 8.29 5.28 -6.72
C PHE A 83 8.88 6.65 -7.05
N VAL A 84 9.38 7.34 -6.04
CA VAL A 84 9.96 8.68 -6.16
C VAL A 84 11.41 8.63 -5.73
N ARG A 85 12.32 9.09 -6.58
CA ARG A 85 13.72 9.26 -6.21
C ARG A 85 13.85 10.53 -5.39
N VAL A 86 14.39 10.37 -4.20
CA VAL A 86 14.62 11.46 -3.23
C VAL A 86 16.12 11.66 -3.00
N GLY A 87 16.92 10.58 -3.11
CA GLY A 87 18.35 10.59 -2.84
C GLY A 87 18.67 10.38 -1.36
N ASP A 88 19.88 9.89 -1.07
CA ASP A 88 20.33 9.56 0.29
C ASP A 88 20.31 10.78 1.23
N GLU A 89 20.71 11.95 0.70
CA GLU A 89 20.81 13.19 1.48
C GLU A 89 19.46 13.66 2.01
N HIS A 90 18.39 13.54 1.22
CA HIS A 90 17.07 14.05 1.57
C HIS A 90 16.14 12.98 2.18
N ALA A 91 16.48 11.69 2.09
CA ALA A 91 15.60 10.59 2.49
C ALA A 91 15.11 10.71 3.94
N ALA A 92 16.05 10.84 4.89
CA ALA A 92 15.71 10.96 6.31
C ALA A 92 14.95 12.26 6.61
N ALA A 93 15.41 13.38 6.05
CA ALA A 93 14.80 14.69 6.25
C ALA A 93 13.35 14.75 5.74
N LEU A 94 13.07 14.15 4.57
CA LEU A 94 11.71 14.05 4.03
C LEU A 94 10.81 13.21 4.95
N GLY A 95 11.33 12.08 5.43
CA GLY A 95 10.62 11.22 6.38
C GLY A 95 10.19 11.96 7.64
N ASP A 96 11.12 12.67 8.27
CA ASP A 96 10.84 13.45 9.49
C ASP A 96 9.90 14.64 9.20
N PHE A 97 10.08 15.31 8.06
CA PHE A 97 9.24 16.44 7.65
C PHE A 97 7.78 16.03 7.44
N MET A 98 7.55 14.89 6.77
CA MET A 98 6.22 14.33 6.55
C MET A 98 5.61 13.83 7.86
N LYS A 99 6.40 13.13 8.68
CA LYS A 99 5.94 12.61 9.98
C LYS A 99 5.49 13.72 10.93
N ALA A 100 6.20 14.85 10.96
CA ALA A 100 5.82 16.02 11.76
C ALA A 100 4.46 16.61 11.35
N ARG A 101 3.97 16.29 10.14
CA ARG A 101 2.68 16.72 9.59
C ARG A 101 1.63 15.59 9.58
N GLY A 102 1.90 14.48 10.27
CA GLY A 102 0.99 13.35 10.34
C GLY A 102 1.01 12.43 9.12
N VAL A 103 1.94 12.63 8.18
CA VAL A 103 2.07 11.79 6.98
C VAL A 103 3.14 10.72 7.20
N LEU A 104 2.76 9.45 7.07
CA LEU A 104 3.66 8.32 7.24
C LEU A 104 4.18 7.82 5.89
N ILE A 105 5.50 7.87 5.70
CA ILE A 105 6.20 7.29 4.55
C ILE A 105 7.34 6.39 5.02
N ASN A 106 7.69 5.40 4.19
CA ASN A 106 8.95 4.66 4.37
C ASN A 106 10.07 5.46 3.70
N ALA A 107 10.77 6.28 4.49
CA ALA A 107 11.90 7.08 4.04
C ALA A 107 13.03 6.20 3.48
N SER A 108 13.49 6.53 2.28
CA SER A 108 14.52 5.81 1.54
C SER A 108 14.98 6.68 0.36
N PRO A 109 16.19 6.46 -0.20
CA PRO A 109 16.60 7.15 -1.43
C PRO A 109 15.61 6.98 -2.59
N VAL A 110 14.87 5.87 -2.58
CA VAL A 110 13.71 5.65 -3.45
C VAL A 110 12.49 5.37 -2.57
N VAL A 111 11.63 6.36 -2.40
CA VAL A 111 10.41 6.26 -1.60
C VAL A 111 9.33 5.55 -2.41
N ARG A 112 8.76 4.49 -1.84
CA ARG A 112 7.58 3.81 -2.40
C ARG A 112 6.32 4.27 -1.67
N LEU A 113 5.45 4.98 -2.39
CA LEU A 113 4.12 5.35 -1.93
C LEU A 113 3.11 4.29 -2.40
N VAL A 114 2.13 3.97 -1.54
CA VAL A 114 1.14 2.92 -1.79
C VAL A 114 -0.24 3.44 -1.41
N MET A 115 -1.14 3.46 -2.38
CA MET A 115 -2.53 3.88 -2.20
C MET A 115 -3.37 2.69 -1.73
N HIS A 116 -4.32 2.94 -0.83
CA HIS A 116 -5.28 1.95 -0.35
C HIS A 116 -6.54 2.65 0.15
N LEU A 117 -7.53 1.84 0.55
CA LEU A 117 -8.87 2.27 0.96
C LEU A 117 -8.96 3.31 2.07
N ASP A 118 -7.91 3.50 2.86
CA ASP A 118 -7.88 4.45 3.98
C ASP A 118 -7.18 5.76 3.61
N VAL A 119 -6.81 5.95 2.34
CA VAL A 119 -6.18 7.18 1.82
C VAL A 119 -7.03 7.74 0.67
N ASN A 120 -7.70 8.87 0.92
CA ASN A 120 -8.56 9.53 -0.06
C ASN A 120 -7.81 10.58 -0.89
N ARG A 121 -8.49 11.14 -1.91
CA ARG A 121 -7.90 12.12 -2.84
C ARG A 121 -7.47 13.39 -2.13
N GLU A 122 -8.26 13.84 -1.17
CA GLU A 122 -8.05 15.07 -0.41
C GLU A 122 -6.76 14.99 0.42
N GLN A 123 -6.55 13.87 1.12
CA GLN A 123 -5.31 13.59 1.85
C GLN A 123 -4.11 13.52 0.91
N LEU A 124 -4.27 12.98 -0.30
CA LEU A 124 -3.17 12.98 -1.28
C LEU A 124 -2.81 14.41 -1.73
N THR A 125 -3.78 15.31 -1.85
CA THR A 125 -3.52 16.73 -2.11
C THR A 125 -2.67 17.35 -0.99
N GLU A 126 -3.00 17.09 0.28
CA GLU A 126 -2.19 17.57 1.42
C GLU A 126 -0.74 17.05 1.34
N VAL A 127 -0.54 15.78 0.96
CA VAL A 127 0.80 15.21 0.77
C VAL A 127 1.56 15.92 -0.36
N VAL A 128 0.89 16.25 -1.47
CA VAL A 128 1.52 17.00 -2.58
C VAL A 128 1.97 18.38 -2.10
N GLU A 129 1.13 19.11 -1.37
CA GLU A 129 1.46 20.43 -0.81
C GLU A 129 2.67 20.36 0.13
N HIS A 130 2.70 19.35 1.01
CA HIS A 130 3.84 19.12 1.90
C HIS A 130 5.11 18.77 1.12
N TRP A 131 5.00 17.96 0.08
CA TRP A 131 6.13 17.60 -0.78
C TRP A 131 6.67 18.83 -1.52
N GLN A 132 5.79 19.69 -2.02
CA GLN A 132 6.17 20.94 -2.67
C GLN A 132 6.89 21.88 -1.70
N ALA A 133 6.37 22.04 -0.50
CA ALA A 133 7.00 22.85 0.55
C ALA A 133 8.38 22.29 0.96
N PHE A 134 8.56 20.97 0.94
CA PHE A 134 9.84 20.33 1.22
C PHE A 134 10.87 20.61 0.11
N LEU A 135 10.47 20.57 -1.17
CA LEU A 135 11.36 20.83 -2.30
C LEU A 135 11.80 22.30 -2.41
N GLN A 136 11.04 23.23 -1.84
CA GLN A 136 11.33 24.67 -1.85
C GLN A 136 12.18 25.14 -0.67
N ARG A 137 12.55 24.24 0.25
CA ARG A 137 13.39 24.54 1.42
C ARG A 137 14.86 24.52 1.06
#